data_AF-A0A0R0LM18-F1
#
_entry.id   AF-A0A0R0LM18-F1
#
_cell.length_a   1.000
_cell.length_b   1.000
_cell.length_c   1.000
_cell.angle_alpha   90.00
_cell.angle_beta   90.00
_cell.angle_gamma   90.00
#
_symmetry.space_group_name_H-M   'P 1'
#
loop_
_entity.id
_entity.type
_entity.pdbx_description
1 polymer ?
#
loop_
_entity_poly.entity_id
_entity_poly.type
_entity_poly.pdbx_seq_one_letter_code
_entity_poly.pdbx_strand_id
1 'polypeptide(L)'
;MESNQFGLFATSTAQIHDAPAVGGAVHGVPSIEKITFHLLRLEDGEILDKKVFSNDFVNLTHNMGVFLYDDLLAIVSLRYQTIHILQIRDSGNLVDVRAIGEFCREDDELFLNSNAQRIQRLRKKFYFHFQDYVDLIIWKVQFLDRHHLLIKFGSVDGGVSRNADHHPAFVAVYNMDTTEIVSFYQNSADELYLLFEQFCDHFHATSRNSMYMNFISSHSNNIHALEQLRSIKDKASSSAQFVKKMLASLPFSCQSQSPSPYFDQSLFRFDDKLISATDRHRQSTDHPIKFILRRYPYSLKFKIKPGPEAGSMDGRAKKISSFLFHPILPLALSVQQTLFLQPSVVNIHFRR
;
A
#
# COMPACT_ATOMS: atom_id res chain seq x y z
N MET A 1 13.90 -27.34 10.69
CA MET A 1 13.53 -26.34 11.71
C MET A 1 12.24 -25.72 11.20
N GLU A 2 11.12 -26.00 11.84
CA GLU A 2 9.86 -25.35 11.51
C GLU A 2 10.05 -23.85 11.76
N SER A 3 9.93 -23.03 10.72
CA SER A 3 10.06 -21.59 10.87
C SER A 3 8.84 -21.11 11.65
N ASN A 4 9.04 -20.43 12.78
CA ASN A 4 7.97 -19.71 13.45
C ASN A 4 7.40 -18.67 12.47
N GLN A 5 6.30 -19.02 11.79
CA GLN A 5 5.63 -18.09 10.90
C GLN A 5 4.67 -17.23 11.71
N PHE A 6 4.79 -15.92 11.55
CA PHE A 6 3.93 -14.96 12.24
C PHE A 6 2.97 -14.29 11.26
N GLY A 7 1.77 -14.00 11.75
CA GLY A 7 0.81 -13.12 11.11
C GLY A 7 0.58 -11.88 11.96
N LEU A 8 0.48 -10.72 11.30
CA LEU A 8 0.15 -9.46 11.95
C LEU A 8 -1.28 -9.07 11.56
N PHE A 9 -2.14 -8.86 12.56
CA PHE A 9 -3.55 -8.56 12.36
C PHE A 9 -3.93 -7.30 13.13
N ALA A 10 -4.75 -6.44 12.54
CA ALA A 10 -5.20 -5.21 13.19
C ALA A 10 -6.70 -5.25 13.47
N THR A 11 -7.09 -4.79 14.65
CA THR A 11 -8.49 -4.58 15.06
C THR A 11 -8.65 -3.14 15.54
N SER A 12 -9.80 -2.52 15.26
CA SER A 12 -10.08 -1.14 15.66
C SER A 12 -11.52 -0.99 16.16
N THR A 13 -11.73 -0.08 17.11
CA THR A 13 -13.08 0.41 17.44
C THR A 13 -13.63 1.31 16.33
N ALA A 14 -14.89 1.76 16.48
CA ALA A 14 -15.51 2.67 15.52
C ALA A 14 -14.79 4.03 15.46
N GLN A 15 -14.80 4.64 14.26
CA GLN A 15 -14.23 5.96 14.04
C GLN A 15 -15.13 7.05 14.64
N ILE A 16 -14.51 8.03 15.29
CA ILE A 16 -15.12 9.25 15.82
C ILE A 16 -14.67 10.40 14.93
N HIS A 17 -15.55 10.88 14.05
CA HIS A 17 -15.21 11.90 13.06
C HIS A 17 -14.94 13.29 13.67
N ASP A 18 -15.74 13.70 14.65
CA ASP A 18 -15.67 15.04 15.27
C ASP A 18 -14.85 15.04 16.57
N ALA A 19 -13.70 14.37 16.57
CA ALA A 19 -12.86 14.27 17.75
C ALA A 19 -11.99 15.54 17.93
N PRO A 20 -11.92 16.14 19.14
CA PRO A 20 -11.20 17.38 19.36
C PRO A 20 -9.67 17.21 19.19
N ALA A 21 -9.02 18.26 18.66
CA ALA A 21 -7.57 18.31 18.44
C ALA A 21 -6.79 18.60 19.74
N VAL A 22 -6.71 17.61 20.64
CA VAL A 22 -6.02 17.71 21.94
C VAL A 22 -4.63 17.07 21.86
N GLY A 23 -3.63 17.69 22.50
CA GLY A 23 -2.30 17.09 22.73
C GLY A 23 -1.49 16.87 21.45
N GLY A 24 -1.48 17.84 20.53
CA GLY A 24 -0.74 17.75 19.26
C GLY A 24 -1.50 17.01 18.13
N ALA A 25 -2.75 16.61 18.37
CA ALA A 25 -3.58 16.00 17.34
C ALA A 25 -3.85 16.97 16.18
N VAL A 26 -3.76 16.47 14.94
CA VAL A 26 -4.08 17.23 13.73
C VAL A 26 -5.58 17.50 13.65
N HIS A 27 -5.93 18.78 13.46
CA HIS A 27 -7.32 19.20 13.30
C HIS A 27 -7.97 18.58 12.06
N GLY A 28 -9.17 18.02 12.19
CA GLY A 28 -9.91 17.39 11.09
C GLY A 28 -9.58 15.91 10.86
N VAL A 29 -8.60 15.35 11.57
CA VAL A 29 -8.33 13.91 11.55
C VAL A 29 -9.25 13.20 12.56
N PRO A 30 -9.98 12.13 12.16
CA PRO A 30 -10.82 11.35 13.07
C PRO A 30 -10.03 10.74 14.23
N SER A 31 -10.72 10.23 15.24
CA SER A 31 -10.12 9.41 16.31
C SER A 31 -10.65 8.00 16.26
N ILE A 32 -9.82 7.02 16.57
CA ILE A 32 -10.22 5.67 16.93
C ILE A 32 -9.78 5.48 18.37
N GLU A 33 -10.73 5.21 19.25
CA GLU A 33 -10.47 5.07 20.69
C GLU A 33 -9.41 4.00 20.96
N LYS A 34 -9.46 2.87 20.25
CA LYS A 34 -8.53 1.77 20.41
C LYS A 34 -8.23 1.08 19.09
N ILE A 35 -6.95 1.08 18.71
CA ILE A 35 -6.40 0.30 17.60
C ILE A 35 -5.45 -0.72 18.22
N THR A 36 -5.58 -2.00 17.89
CA THR A 36 -4.71 -3.05 18.39
C THR A 36 -4.14 -3.86 17.24
N PHE A 37 -2.82 -3.94 17.18
CA PHE A 37 -2.08 -4.85 16.34
C PHE A 37 -1.74 -6.09 17.15
N HIS A 38 -2.08 -7.26 16.65
CA HIS A 38 -1.84 -8.56 17.27
C HIS A 38 -0.81 -9.30 16.44
N LEU A 39 0.25 -9.80 17.10
CA LEU A 39 1.21 -10.71 16.52
C LEU A 39 0.77 -12.14 16.84
N LEU A 40 0.44 -12.91 15.82
CA LEU A 40 -0.06 -14.28 15.95
C LEU A 40 0.95 -15.28 15.41
N ARG A 41 1.12 -16.41 16.09
CA ARG A 41 1.76 -17.60 15.51
C ARG A 41 0.77 -18.28 14.57
N LEU A 42 1.17 -18.50 13.32
CA LEU A 42 0.28 -19.06 12.30
C LEU A 42 0.01 -20.56 12.47
N GLU A 43 0.89 -21.27 13.17
CA GLU A 43 0.78 -22.73 13.37
C GLU A 43 -0.45 -23.11 14.20
N ASP A 44 -0.67 -22.41 15.31
CA ASP A 44 -1.71 -22.73 16.30
C ASP A 44 -2.66 -21.56 16.61
N GLY A 45 -2.39 -20.38 16.04
CA GLY A 45 -3.20 -19.18 16.25
C GLY A 45 -2.97 -18.48 17.59
N GLU A 46 -1.91 -18.82 18.34
CA GLU A 46 -1.59 -18.14 19.59
C GLU A 46 -1.24 -16.67 19.35
N ILE A 47 -1.85 -15.76 20.14
CA ILE A 47 -1.47 -14.35 20.16
C ILE A 47 -0.24 -14.20 21.06
N LEU A 48 0.90 -13.89 20.47
CA LEU A 48 2.18 -13.79 21.16
C LEU A 48 2.40 -12.40 21.78
N ASP A 49 2.00 -11.34 21.06
CA ASP A 49 2.17 -9.97 21.52
C ASP A 49 1.14 -9.02 20.90
N LYS A 50 0.99 -7.83 21.47
CA LYS A 50 0.09 -6.78 20.97
C LYS A 50 0.67 -5.38 21.12
N LYS A 51 0.45 -4.54 20.11
CA LYS A 51 0.68 -3.10 20.18
C LYS A 51 -0.65 -2.36 20.14
N VAL A 52 -0.90 -1.51 21.13
CA VAL A 52 -2.15 -0.75 21.26
C VAL A 52 -1.90 0.74 21.07
N PHE A 53 -2.67 1.38 20.20
CA PHE A 53 -2.76 2.83 20.06
C PHE A 53 -4.12 3.28 20.60
N SER A 54 -4.13 4.36 21.38
CA SER A 54 -5.34 4.89 22.00
C SER A 54 -5.62 6.31 21.53
N ASN A 55 -6.87 6.60 21.20
CA ASN A 55 -7.32 7.89 20.68
C ASN A 55 -6.51 8.40 19.48
N ASP A 56 -6.14 7.49 18.59
CA ASP A 56 -5.29 7.75 17.43
C ASP A 56 -6.03 7.39 16.13
N PHE A 57 -5.47 7.74 14.98
CA PHE A 57 -5.95 7.33 13.68
C PHE A 57 -4.83 6.73 12.85
N VAL A 58 -4.89 5.41 12.68
CA VAL A 58 -4.08 4.67 11.71
C VAL A 58 -5.01 4.23 10.58
N ASN A 59 -4.69 4.59 9.34
CA ASN A 59 -5.53 4.22 8.20
C ASN A 59 -5.32 2.74 7.82
N LEU A 60 -6.11 1.85 8.41
CA LEU A 60 -6.03 0.41 8.14
C LEU A 60 -6.69 0.00 6.81
N THR A 61 -7.41 0.90 6.14
CA THR A 61 -8.07 0.60 4.86
C THR A 61 -7.00 0.28 3.81
N HIS A 62 -7.04 -0.92 3.23
CA HIS A 62 -6.01 -1.41 2.29
C HIS A 62 -4.57 -1.25 2.80
N ASN A 63 -4.36 -1.39 4.11
CA ASN A 63 -3.05 -1.25 4.76
C ASN A 63 -2.36 0.10 4.48
N MET A 64 -3.11 1.20 4.30
CA MET A 64 -2.53 2.50 3.92
C MET A 64 -1.55 3.06 4.96
N GLY A 65 -1.87 2.92 6.25
CA GLY A 65 -1.08 3.44 7.36
C GLY A 65 -0.06 2.44 7.92
N VAL A 66 0.15 1.31 7.26
CA VAL A 66 1.00 0.22 7.77
C VAL A 66 1.84 -0.37 6.66
N PHE A 67 3.14 -0.52 6.90
CA PHE A 67 4.04 -1.17 5.96
C PHE A 67 5.00 -2.11 6.69
N LEU A 68 5.17 -3.32 6.18
CA LEU A 68 6.06 -4.35 6.69
C LEU A 68 7.17 -4.63 5.69
N TYR A 69 8.42 -4.63 6.16
CA TYR A 69 9.62 -4.97 5.42
C TYR A 69 10.45 -5.95 6.24
N ASP A 70 10.55 -7.19 5.76
CA ASP A 70 11.11 -8.31 6.54
C ASP A 70 10.48 -8.38 7.95
N ASP A 71 11.23 -8.01 8.98
CA ASP A 71 10.87 -7.98 10.39
C ASP A 71 10.58 -6.56 10.91
N LEU A 72 10.74 -5.52 10.09
CA LEU A 72 10.46 -4.13 10.46
C LEU A 72 9.05 -3.71 10.03
N LEU A 73 8.31 -3.15 10.97
CA LEU A 73 6.94 -2.68 10.82
C LEU A 73 6.88 -1.17 11.02
N ALA A 74 6.40 -0.45 10.03
CA ALA A 74 6.09 0.97 10.10
C ALA A 74 4.59 1.16 10.28
N ILE A 75 4.18 1.93 11.29
CA ILE A 75 2.80 2.31 11.57
C ILE A 75 2.71 3.83 11.61
N VAL A 76 1.88 4.41 10.74
CA VAL A 76 1.69 5.86 10.64
C VAL A 76 0.50 6.26 11.53
N SER A 77 0.82 6.94 12.63
CA SER A 77 -0.13 7.74 13.41
C SER A 77 -0.46 9.01 12.62
N LEU A 78 -1.59 9.01 11.91
CA LEU A 78 -2.01 10.17 11.13
C LEU A 78 -2.47 11.30 12.04
N ARG A 79 -3.06 10.97 13.19
CA ARG A 79 -3.58 11.98 14.12
C ARG A 79 -2.44 12.72 14.82
N TYR A 80 -1.36 12.04 15.20
CA TYR A 80 -0.22 12.63 15.90
C TYR A 80 1.05 12.74 15.05
N GLN A 81 0.94 12.54 13.74
CA GLN A 81 2.02 12.73 12.76
C GLN A 81 3.32 12.03 13.15
N THR A 82 3.19 10.78 13.61
CA THR A 82 4.31 9.98 14.09
C THR A 82 4.36 8.65 13.34
N ILE A 83 5.54 8.27 12.87
CA ILE A 83 5.82 6.97 12.27
C ILE A 83 6.46 6.11 13.35
N HIS A 84 5.73 5.09 13.81
CA HIS A 84 6.24 4.11 14.76
C HIS A 84 6.92 2.98 13.99
N ILE A 85 8.21 2.77 14.26
CA ILE A 85 9.00 1.67 13.73
C ILE A 85 9.13 0.61 14.81
N LEU A 86 8.57 -0.57 14.56
CA LEU A 86 8.65 -1.73 15.44
C LEU A 86 9.42 -2.85 14.74
N GLN A 87 10.05 -3.72 15.51
CA GLN A 87 10.70 -4.93 15.03
C GLN A 87 10.02 -6.17 15.61
N ILE A 88 9.68 -7.10 14.73
CA ILE A 88 9.14 -8.42 15.06
C ILE A 88 10.34 -9.33 15.36
N ARG A 89 10.46 -9.80 16.61
CA ARG A 89 11.53 -10.73 17.00
C ARG A 89 11.10 -12.17 16.78
N ASP A 90 12.06 -13.05 16.49
CA ASP A 90 11.83 -14.51 16.37
C ASP A 90 11.26 -15.14 17.66
N SER A 91 11.45 -14.48 18.81
CA SER A 91 10.85 -14.83 20.09
C SER A 91 9.35 -14.58 20.18
N GLY A 92 8.75 -13.93 19.17
CA GLY A 92 7.33 -13.59 19.17
C GLY A 92 6.99 -12.27 19.86
N ASN A 93 7.90 -11.29 19.85
CA ASN A 93 7.68 -9.99 20.49
C ASN A 93 7.71 -8.83 19.48
N LEU A 94 6.90 -7.81 19.75
CA LEU A 94 6.91 -6.52 19.06
C LEU A 94 7.74 -5.53 19.86
N VAL A 95 8.90 -5.16 19.33
CA VAL A 95 9.82 -4.22 20.00
C VAL A 95 9.75 -2.86 19.33
N ASP A 96 9.43 -1.81 20.07
CA ASP A 96 9.56 -0.43 19.57
C ASP A 96 11.03 -0.10 19.32
N VAL A 97 11.36 0.23 18.07
CA VAL A 97 12.73 0.57 17.65
C VAL A 97 12.90 2.08 17.57
N ARG A 98 11.90 2.78 17.02
CA ARG A 98 11.98 4.23 16.81
C ARG A 98 10.60 4.85 16.65
N ALA A 99 10.45 6.11 17.02
CA ALA A 99 9.34 6.96 16.63
C ALA A 99 9.89 8.17 15.86
N ILE A 100 9.37 8.43 14.67
CA ILE A 100 9.76 9.55 13.81
C ILE A 100 8.56 10.48 13.70
N GLY A 101 8.61 11.66 14.33
CA GLY A 101 7.50 12.61 14.35
C GLY A 101 8.00 14.03 14.59
N GLU A 102 7.48 14.70 15.62
CA GLU A 102 7.97 16.03 16.04
C GLU A 102 9.47 16.03 16.32
N PHE A 103 9.96 14.94 16.91
CA PHE A 103 11.37 14.67 17.15
C PHE A 103 11.79 13.44 16.34
N CYS A 104 12.99 13.48 15.76
CA CYS A 104 13.59 12.37 15.03
C CYS A 104 14.60 11.59 15.89
N ARG A 105 15.14 12.23 16.94
CA ARG A 105 16.09 11.68 17.91
C ARG A 105 15.64 12.00 19.33
N GLU A 106 16.07 11.19 20.29
CA GLU A 106 15.67 11.32 21.70
C GLU A 106 16.15 12.63 22.34
N ASP A 107 17.23 13.23 21.84
CA ASP A 107 17.85 14.45 22.36
C ASP A 107 17.39 15.74 21.64
N ASP A 108 16.53 15.63 20.63
CA ASP A 108 16.10 16.77 19.81
C ASP A 108 15.38 17.84 20.63
N GLU A 109 14.57 17.45 21.61
CA GLU A 109 13.83 18.40 22.46
C GLU A 109 14.78 19.32 23.23
N LEU A 110 15.86 18.75 23.79
CA LEU A 110 16.90 19.51 24.51
C LEU A 110 17.68 20.44 23.57
N PHE A 111 17.98 19.97 22.35
CA PHE A 111 18.66 20.76 21.33
C PHE A 111 17.80 21.95 20.85
N LEU A 112 16.50 21.74 20.65
CA LEU A 112 15.57 22.78 20.20
C LEU A 112 15.36 23.84 21.28
N ASN A 113 15.20 23.43 22.53
CA ASN A 113 15.06 24.34 23.66
C ASN A 113 16.29 25.23 23.85
N SER A 114 17.49 24.69 23.63
CA SER A 114 18.74 25.47 23.71
C SER A 114 18.97 26.42 22.51
N ASN A 115 18.31 26.19 21.37
CA ASN A 115 18.48 26.97 20.13
C ASN A 115 17.23 27.74 19.66
N ALA A 116 16.18 27.83 20.49
CA ALA A 116 14.86 28.33 20.12
C ALA A 116 14.86 29.69 19.37
N GLN A 117 15.68 30.64 19.84
CA GLN A 117 15.79 31.98 19.22
C GLN A 117 16.39 31.96 17.81
N ARG A 118 17.32 31.03 17.53
CA ARG A 118 17.98 30.90 16.23
C ARG A 118 17.03 30.30 15.19
N ILE A 119 16.22 29.33 15.59
CA ILE A 119 15.26 28.64 14.73
C ILE A 119 14.07 29.53 14.39
N GLN A 120 13.59 30.34 15.35
CA GLN A 120 12.50 31.31 15.11
C GLN A 120 12.87 32.35 14.04
N ARG A 121 14.16 32.69 13.90
CA ARG A 121 14.65 33.62 12.86
C ARG A 121 14.75 32.97 11.47
N LEU A 122 14.99 31.67 11.39
CA LEU A 122 15.01 30.93 10.11
C LEU A 122 13.59 30.74 9.56
N ARG A 123 12.61 30.44 10.42
CA ARG A 123 11.18 30.32 10.04
C ARG A 123 10.60 31.58 9.40
N LYS A 124 11.05 32.76 9.81
CA LYS A 124 10.60 34.05 9.24
C LYS A 124 11.20 34.39 7.88
N LYS A 125 12.22 33.66 7.42
CA LYS A 125 13.00 34.00 6.21
C LYS A 125 12.65 33.18 4.96
N PHE A 126 11.58 32.38 4.98
CA PHE A 126 11.27 31.48 3.87
C PHE A 126 9.99 31.86 3.10
N TYR A 127 10.02 31.58 1.79
CA TYR A 127 9.32 32.20 0.66
C TYR A 127 7.78 32.05 0.59
N PHE A 128 7.17 32.68 -0.43
CA PHE A 128 5.74 32.78 -0.77
C PHE A 128 4.89 31.49 -0.63
N HIS A 129 5.47 30.30 -0.82
CA HIS A 129 4.79 28.99 -0.68
C HIS A 129 5.05 28.27 0.64
N PHE A 130 5.72 28.90 1.61
CA PHE A 130 6.12 28.25 2.86
C PHE A 130 4.94 27.68 3.64
N GLN A 131 3.80 28.38 3.65
CA GLN A 131 2.61 27.91 4.34
C GLN A 131 2.10 26.59 3.76
N ASP A 132 2.17 26.42 2.43
CA ASP A 132 1.76 25.18 1.74
C ASP A 132 2.59 23.97 2.22
N TYR A 133 3.85 24.19 2.63
CA TYR A 133 4.73 23.14 3.16
C TYR A 133 4.56 22.91 4.67
N VAL A 134 4.22 23.97 5.43
CA VAL A 134 3.96 23.88 6.87
C VAL A 134 2.70 23.06 7.15
N ASP A 135 1.71 23.13 6.26
CA ASP A 135 0.43 22.44 6.42
C ASP A 135 0.45 21.00 5.87
N LEU A 136 1.60 20.53 5.40
CA LEU A 136 1.77 19.15 4.93
C LEU A 136 1.76 18.17 6.12
N ILE A 137 0.98 17.12 5.98
CA ILE A 137 0.96 15.99 6.88
C ILE A 137 1.45 14.73 6.18
N ILE A 138 2.10 13.84 6.92
CA ILE A 138 2.43 12.48 6.51
C ILE A 138 1.14 11.74 6.25
N TRP A 139 0.97 11.21 5.04
CA TRP A 139 -0.16 10.37 4.65
C TRP A 139 0.16 8.89 4.73
N LYS A 140 1.38 8.54 4.29
CA LYS A 140 1.76 7.16 4.05
C LYS A 140 3.27 7.00 4.07
N VAL A 141 3.70 5.83 4.51
CA VAL A 141 5.11 5.44 4.56
C VAL A 141 5.27 4.06 3.95
N GLN A 142 6.44 3.84 3.36
CA GLN A 142 6.92 2.57 2.86
C GLN A 142 8.41 2.45 3.17
N PHE A 143 8.89 1.25 3.50
CA PHE A 143 10.33 0.98 3.46
C PHE A 143 10.80 0.76 2.02
N LEU A 144 11.90 1.41 1.64
CA LEU A 144 12.67 1.05 0.44
C LEU A 144 13.71 -0.03 0.80
N ASP A 145 14.30 0.11 1.97
CA ASP A 145 15.21 -0.84 2.60
C ASP A 145 15.14 -0.67 4.14
N ARG A 146 16.09 -1.26 4.88
CA ARG A 146 16.15 -1.16 6.35
C ARG A 146 16.53 0.22 6.88
N HIS A 147 17.01 1.13 6.03
CA HIS A 147 17.55 2.44 6.39
C HIS A 147 16.73 3.59 5.79
N HIS A 148 16.04 3.37 4.68
CA HIS A 148 15.35 4.41 3.93
C HIS A 148 13.84 4.21 3.91
N LEU A 149 13.12 5.28 4.25
CA LEU A 149 11.68 5.39 4.12
C LEU A 149 11.31 6.23 2.91
N LEU A 150 10.30 5.80 2.18
CA LEU A 150 9.56 6.61 1.22
C LEU A 150 8.33 7.18 1.94
N ILE A 151 8.31 8.49 2.17
CA ILE A 151 7.26 9.19 2.92
C ILE A 151 6.44 10.05 1.98
N LYS A 152 5.12 9.90 1.98
CA LYS A 152 4.19 10.74 1.24
C LYS A 152 3.60 11.80 2.14
N PHE A 153 3.65 13.04 1.68
CA PHE A 153 3.07 14.20 2.32
C PHE A 153 1.93 14.78 1.48
N GLY A 154 0.95 15.39 2.14
CA GLY A 154 -0.08 16.18 1.48
C GLY A 154 -0.97 16.90 2.49
N SER A 155 -2.04 17.56 2.03
CA SER A 155 -2.97 18.26 2.92
C SER A 155 -3.77 17.31 3.82
N VAL A 156 -4.32 17.82 4.92
CA VAL A 156 -5.19 17.05 5.82
C VAL A 156 -6.36 16.40 5.08
N ASP A 157 -7.01 17.17 4.20
CA ASP A 157 -8.17 16.71 3.44
C ASP A 157 -7.88 15.47 2.57
N GLY A 158 -6.69 15.40 1.97
CA GLY A 158 -6.31 14.27 1.14
C GLY A 158 -5.91 13.03 1.94
N GLY A 159 -5.39 13.18 3.17
CA GLY A 159 -4.97 12.06 4.02
C GLY A 159 -6.15 11.28 4.64
N VAL A 160 -7.28 11.97 4.85
CA VAL A 160 -8.50 11.40 5.42
C VAL A 160 -9.50 10.98 4.32
N SER A 161 -9.44 11.60 3.14
CA SER A 161 -10.32 11.31 2.01
C SER A 161 -9.95 10.03 1.25
N ARG A 162 -10.96 9.37 0.66
CA ARG A 162 -10.76 8.24 -0.27
C ARG A 162 -10.25 8.69 -1.66
N ASN A 163 -10.30 9.99 -1.96
CA ASN A 163 -9.96 10.57 -3.28
C ASN A 163 -8.82 11.59 -3.18
N ALA A 164 -7.66 11.16 -2.67
CA ALA A 164 -6.47 12.00 -2.47
C ALA A 164 -5.83 12.56 -3.76
N ASP A 165 -6.19 12.04 -4.94
CA ASP A 165 -5.51 12.30 -6.22
C ASP A 165 -5.62 13.76 -6.73
N HIS A 166 -6.53 14.56 -6.18
CA HIS A 166 -6.76 15.94 -6.62
C HIS A 166 -5.90 16.96 -5.86
N HIS A 167 -5.35 16.58 -4.70
CA HIS A 167 -4.51 17.47 -3.90
C HIS A 167 -3.03 17.34 -4.31
N PRO A 168 -2.25 18.43 -4.23
CA PRO A 168 -0.80 18.33 -4.37
C PRO A 168 -0.26 17.41 -3.27
N ALA A 169 0.57 16.46 -3.68
CA ALA A 169 1.24 15.55 -2.79
C ALA A 169 2.73 15.55 -3.10
N PHE A 170 3.53 15.31 -2.09
CA PHE A 170 4.98 15.23 -2.17
C PHE A 170 5.45 13.88 -1.67
N VAL A 171 6.61 13.46 -2.16
CA VAL A 171 7.24 12.19 -1.80
C VAL A 171 8.68 12.49 -1.42
N ALA A 172 9.09 12.06 -0.24
CA ALA A 172 10.43 12.23 0.27
C ALA A 172 11.09 10.87 0.49
N VAL A 173 12.40 10.78 0.24
CA VAL A 173 13.24 9.69 0.70
C VAL A 173 13.92 10.15 1.98
N TYR A 174 13.64 9.48 3.08
CA TYR A 174 14.16 9.79 4.41
C TYR A 174 15.13 8.70 4.85
N ASN A 175 16.35 9.09 5.19
CA ASN A 175 17.33 8.20 5.80
C ASN A 175 17.11 8.19 7.32
N MET A 176 16.75 7.03 7.85
CA MET A 176 16.52 6.86 9.28
C MET A 176 17.81 7.07 10.08
N ASP A 177 18.94 6.53 9.66
CA ASP A 177 20.19 6.60 10.44
C ASP A 177 20.74 8.02 10.56
N THR A 178 20.76 8.77 9.46
CA THR A 178 21.26 10.15 9.44
C THR A 178 20.22 11.18 9.81
N THR A 179 18.94 10.80 9.83
CA THR A 179 17.76 11.68 10.03
C THR A 179 17.65 12.78 8.98
N GLU A 180 18.04 12.49 7.73
CA GLU A 180 18.05 13.45 6.63
C GLU A 180 17.02 13.10 5.54
N ILE A 181 16.43 14.14 4.94
CA ILE A 181 15.67 14.00 3.69
C ILE A 181 16.67 13.99 2.53
N VAL A 182 16.89 12.82 1.94
CA VAL A 182 17.83 12.61 0.83
C VAL A 182 17.33 13.25 -0.46
N SER A 183 16.02 13.13 -0.72
CA SER A 183 15.39 13.70 -1.90
C SER A 183 13.93 14.05 -1.61
N PHE A 184 13.41 15.09 -2.26
CA PHE A 184 12.04 15.56 -2.09
C PHE A 184 11.44 15.90 -3.46
N TYR A 185 10.36 15.20 -3.83
CA TYR A 185 9.74 15.27 -5.14
C TYR A 185 8.27 15.62 -5.03
N GLN A 186 7.74 16.37 -6.00
CA GLN A 186 6.29 16.44 -6.19
C GLN A 186 5.78 15.13 -6.83
N ASN A 187 4.56 14.71 -6.52
CA ASN A 187 3.93 13.48 -7.05
C ASN A 187 3.59 13.53 -8.56
N SER A 188 4.22 14.44 -9.30
CA SER A 188 4.14 14.60 -10.75
C SER A 188 5.51 14.88 -11.36
N ALA A 189 6.60 14.70 -10.61
CA ALA A 189 7.95 14.94 -11.08
C ALA A 189 8.40 13.85 -12.06
N ASP A 190 8.85 14.25 -13.25
CA ASP A 190 9.35 13.33 -14.27
C ASP A 190 10.58 12.54 -13.80
N GLU A 191 11.45 13.15 -13.00
CA GLU A 191 12.62 12.48 -12.42
C GLU A 191 12.23 11.29 -11.54
N LEU A 192 11.24 11.46 -10.67
CA LEU A 192 10.71 10.38 -9.84
C LEU A 192 10.08 9.28 -10.71
N TYR A 193 9.41 9.65 -11.81
CA TYR A 193 8.89 8.68 -12.76
C TYR A 193 9.99 7.87 -13.46
N LEU A 194 11.09 8.51 -13.88
CA LEU A 194 12.21 7.81 -14.51
C LEU A 194 12.83 6.79 -13.55
N LEU A 195 13.03 7.17 -12.28
CA LEU A 195 13.50 6.27 -11.23
C LEU A 195 12.51 5.11 -11.01
N PHE A 196 11.21 5.41 -10.96
CA PHE A 196 10.17 4.40 -10.82
C PHE A 196 10.10 3.43 -12.01
N GLU A 197 10.19 3.93 -13.24
CA GLU A 197 10.16 3.11 -14.46
C GLU A 197 11.37 2.15 -14.52
N GLN A 198 12.55 2.62 -14.14
CA GLN A 198 13.78 1.84 -14.17
C GLN A 198 13.90 0.87 -12.99
N PHE A 199 13.48 1.27 -11.78
CA PHE A 199 13.71 0.53 -10.53
C PHE A 199 12.42 0.07 -9.85
N CYS A 200 11.33 -0.12 -10.60
CA CYS A 200 9.99 -0.45 -10.07
C CYS A 200 9.99 -1.58 -9.01
N ASP A 201 10.77 -2.64 -9.20
CA ASP A 201 10.87 -3.75 -8.24
C ASP A 201 11.42 -3.35 -6.87
N HIS A 202 12.28 -2.32 -6.80
CA HIS A 202 12.81 -1.80 -5.53
C HIS A 202 11.71 -1.10 -4.70
N PHE A 203 10.63 -0.66 -5.34
CA PHE A 203 9.42 -0.18 -4.65
C PHE A 203 8.46 -1.31 -4.27
N HIS A 204 8.70 -2.55 -4.70
CA HIS A 204 7.91 -3.71 -4.27
C HIS A 204 8.67 -4.54 -3.24
N ALA A 205 9.69 -3.94 -2.60
CA ALA A 205 10.64 -4.59 -1.71
C ALA A 205 9.95 -5.36 -0.58
N THR A 206 9.61 -6.58 -0.92
CA THR A 206 9.08 -7.63 -0.05
C THR A 206 10.19 -8.65 0.07
N SER A 207 10.22 -9.33 1.21
CA SER A 207 11.29 -10.22 1.62
C SER A 207 11.79 -11.08 0.46
N ARG A 208 13.05 -10.85 0.04
CA ARG A 208 13.75 -11.60 -1.02
C ARG A 208 13.81 -13.12 -0.75
N ASN A 209 13.40 -13.54 0.44
CA ASN A 209 13.51 -14.91 0.91
C ASN A 209 12.39 -15.83 0.40
N SER A 210 11.32 -15.28 -0.18
CA SER A 210 10.19 -16.09 -0.61
C SER A 210 10.11 -16.25 -2.13
N MET A 211 10.42 -17.47 -2.63
CA MET A 211 10.49 -17.75 -4.07
C MET A 211 9.22 -17.42 -4.85
N TYR A 212 8.03 -17.49 -4.22
CA TYR A 212 6.77 -17.19 -4.91
C TYR A 212 6.61 -15.69 -5.22
N MET A 213 7.28 -14.78 -4.51
CA MET A 213 7.23 -13.35 -4.82
C MET A 213 7.84 -13.02 -6.19
N ASN A 214 8.68 -13.89 -6.74
CA ASN A 214 9.27 -13.74 -8.07
C ASN A 214 8.23 -13.77 -9.22
N PHE A 215 7.00 -14.22 -8.96
CA PHE A 215 5.93 -14.23 -9.96
C PHE A 215 5.25 -12.86 -10.14
N ILE A 216 5.54 -11.88 -9.27
CA ILE A 216 5.05 -10.52 -9.42
C ILE A 216 5.69 -9.89 -10.65
N SER A 217 4.88 -9.70 -11.69
CA SER A 217 5.30 -9.04 -12.92
C SER A 217 5.25 -7.52 -12.77
N SER A 218 6.37 -6.87 -13.09
CA SER A 218 6.50 -5.43 -13.16
C SER A 218 7.12 -5.01 -14.48
N HIS A 219 7.10 -3.71 -14.76
CA HIS A 219 7.73 -3.14 -15.95
C HIS A 219 9.27 -3.26 -15.93
N SER A 220 9.90 -3.46 -14.76
CA SER A 220 11.34 -3.63 -14.64
C SER A 220 11.80 -5.08 -14.82
N ASN A 221 10.95 -6.07 -14.52
CA ASN A 221 11.33 -7.50 -14.60
C ASN A 221 10.63 -8.30 -15.71
N ASN A 222 9.60 -7.75 -16.36
CA ASN A 222 8.81 -8.47 -17.35
C ASN A 222 8.64 -7.67 -18.64
N ILE A 223 9.13 -8.23 -19.76
CA ILE A 223 9.07 -7.59 -21.08
C ILE A 223 7.64 -7.31 -21.54
N HIS A 224 6.68 -8.18 -21.22
CA HIS A 224 5.30 -8.01 -21.62
C HIS A 224 4.58 -6.94 -20.82
N ALA A 225 4.89 -6.83 -19.52
CA ALA A 225 4.42 -5.72 -18.72
C ALA A 225 4.99 -4.41 -19.28
N LEU A 226 6.31 -4.37 -19.55
CA LEU A 226 6.97 -3.19 -20.13
C LEU A 226 6.37 -2.76 -21.48
N GLU A 227 6.09 -3.71 -22.38
CA GLU A 227 5.38 -3.46 -23.64
C GLU A 227 3.97 -2.89 -23.42
N GLN A 228 3.23 -3.40 -22.43
CA GLN A 228 1.92 -2.88 -22.05
C GLN A 228 2.02 -1.43 -21.56
N LEU A 229 3.00 -1.10 -20.71
CA LEU A 229 3.23 0.26 -20.24
C LEU A 229 3.56 1.22 -21.38
N ARG A 230 4.48 0.82 -22.27
CA ARG A 230 4.82 1.60 -23.46
C ARG A 230 3.59 1.87 -24.31
N SER A 231 2.76 0.85 -24.55
CA SER A 231 1.50 1.01 -25.29
C SER A 231 0.52 1.97 -24.60
N ILE A 232 0.45 1.98 -23.27
CA ILE A 232 -0.39 2.92 -22.52
C ILE A 232 0.17 4.33 -22.63
N LYS A 233 1.49 4.49 -22.52
CA LYS A 233 2.19 5.77 -22.65
C LYS A 233 1.99 6.38 -24.03
N ASP A 234 2.13 5.59 -25.10
CA ASP A 234 1.95 6.03 -26.48
C ASP A 234 0.50 6.46 -26.78
N LYS A 235 -0.47 5.86 -26.08
CA LYS A 235 -1.90 6.21 -26.19
C LYS A 235 -2.31 7.35 -25.27
N ALA A 236 -1.44 7.81 -24.38
CA ALA A 236 -1.77 8.86 -23.42
C ALA A 236 -1.82 10.21 -24.14
N SER A 237 -2.88 10.97 -23.91
CA SER A 237 -3.03 12.33 -24.45
C SER A 237 -2.09 13.35 -23.79
N SER A 238 -1.63 13.07 -22.56
CA SER A 238 -0.78 13.96 -21.78
C SER A 238 0.24 13.16 -20.98
N SER A 239 1.53 13.47 -21.19
CA SER A 239 2.64 12.87 -20.42
C SER A 239 2.51 13.18 -18.92
N ALA A 240 2.18 14.42 -18.56
CA ALA A 240 2.05 14.83 -17.16
C ALA A 240 0.92 14.07 -16.45
N GLN A 241 -0.23 13.88 -17.10
CA GLN A 241 -1.33 13.10 -16.52
C GLN A 241 -0.97 11.61 -16.40
N PHE A 242 -0.24 11.08 -17.38
CA PHE A 242 0.27 9.71 -17.33
C PHE A 242 1.24 9.52 -16.16
N VAL A 243 2.23 10.41 -16.00
CA VAL A 243 3.19 10.39 -14.88
C VAL A 243 2.47 10.47 -13.54
N LYS A 244 1.55 11.43 -13.38
CA LYS A 244 0.74 11.56 -12.16
C LYS A 244 -0.05 10.27 -11.86
N LYS A 245 -0.63 9.63 -12.88
CA LYS A 245 -1.36 8.36 -12.72
C LYS A 245 -0.46 7.20 -12.31
N MET A 246 0.75 7.11 -12.87
CA MET A 246 1.72 6.06 -12.52
C MET A 246 2.22 6.22 -11.09
N LEU A 247 2.59 7.44 -10.71
CA LEU A 247 3.12 7.77 -9.38
C LEU A 247 2.04 7.81 -8.28
N ALA A 248 0.75 7.89 -8.62
CA ALA A 248 -0.34 7.86 -7.65
C ALA A 248 -0.32 6.61 -6.73
N SER A 249 0.21 5.50 -7.23
CA SER A 249 0.36 4.26 -6.49
C SER A 249 1.46 4.29 -5.42
N LEU A 250 2.40 5.23 -5.51
CA LEU A 250 3.47 5.39 -4.53
C LEU A 250 2.98 6.22 -3.31
N PRO A 251 3.42 5.84 -2.11
CA PRO A 251 4.06 4.58 -1.76
C PRO A 251 3.10 3.38 -1.86
N PHE A 252 3.63 2.19 -2.18
CA PHE A 252 2.83 0.96 -2.26
C PHE A 252 2.32 0.51 -0.89
N SER A 253 1.23 -0.26 -0.89
CA SER A 253 0.79 -0.99 0.31
C SER A 253 1.32 -2.42 0.29
N CYS A 254 1.57 -2.96 1.48
CA CYS A 254 1.82 -4.38 1.65
C CYS A 254 0.64 -5.22 1.15
N GLN A 255 0.95 -6.38 0.57
CA GLN A 255 -0.02 -7.33 0.02
C GLN A 255 -0.94 -6.73 -1.06
N SER A 256 -0.52 -5.66 -1.72
CA SER A 256 -1.31 -5.01 -2.78
C SER A 256 -1.33 -5.77 -4.10
N GLN A 257 -0.49 -6.79 -4.26
CA GLN A 257 -0.39 -7.62 -5.46
C GLN A 257 -0.31 -9.11 -5.10
N SER A 258 -0.98 -9.94 -5.89
CA SER A 258 -0.95 -11.39 -5.77
C SER A 258 0.33 -11.94 -6.40
N PRO A 259 1.16 -12.68 -5.64
CA PRO A 259 2.36 -13.32 -6.17
C PRO A 259 2.04 -14.70 -6.78
N SER A 260 0.84 -14.89 -7.33
CA SER A 260 0.45 -16.16 -7.93
C SER A 260 1.05 -16.32 -9.34
N PRO A 261 1.58 -17.50 -9.70
CA PRO A 261 2.12 -17.75 -11.03
C PRO A 261 1.08 -17.60 -12.15
N TYR A 262 -0.21 -17.62 -11.82
CA TYR A 262 -1.27 -17.34 -12.80
C TYR A 262 -1.28 -15.90 -13.30
N PHE A 263 -0.74 -14.96 -12.52
CA PHE A 263 -0.59 -13.56 -12.90
C PHE A 263 0.77 -13.21 -13.51
N ASP A 264 1.70 -14.18 -13.56
CA ASP A 264 2.97 -13.99 -14.24
C ASP A 264 2.72 -13.77 -15.73
N GLN A 265 3.03 -12.56 -16.19
CA GLN A 265 2.82 -12.16 -17.57
C GLN A 265 3.78 -12.83 -18.54
N SER A 266 4.83 -13.52 -18.08
CA SER A 266 5.68 -14.37 -18.93
C SER A 266 5.01 -15.72 -19.24
N LEU A 267 4.18 -16.22 -18.31
CA LEU A 267 3.52 -17.52 -18.42
C LEU A 267 2.18 -17.41 -19.15
N PHE A 268 1.37 -16.42 -18.77
CA PHE A 268 0.00 -16.29 -19.24
C PHE A 268 -0.30 -14.93 -19.88
N ARG A 269 -1.21 -14.96 -20.85
CA ARG A 269 -1.92 -13.80 -21.37
C ARG A 269 -3.37 -13.87 -20.90
N PHE A 270 -3.82 -12.80 -20.27
CA PHE A 270 -5.20 -12.60 -19.79
C PHE A 270 -5.62 -11.14 -20.06
N ASP A 271 -6.91 -10.83 -19.86
CA ASP A 271 -7.42 -9.47 -20.00
C ASP A 271 -7.33 -8.71 -18.66
N ASP A 272 -6.35 -7.81 -18.58
CA ASP A 272 -6.03 -7.04 -17.37
C ASP A 272 -7.17 -6.10 -16.92
N LYS A 273 -8.12 -5.78 -17.82
CA LYS A 273 -9.32 -5.01 -17.48
C LYS A 273 -10.31 -5.82 -16.65
N LEU A 274 -10.32 -7.14 -16.82
CA LEU A 274 -11.23 -8.07 -16.16
C LEU A 274 -10.61 -8.68 -14.91
N ILE A 275 -9.29 -8.93 -14.93
CA ILE A 275 -8.55 -9.54 -13.82
C ILE A 275 -7.10 -9.06 -13.81
N SER A 276 -6.55 -8.77 -12.63
CA SER A 276 -5.16 -8.32 -12.50
C SER A 276 -4.54 -8.85 -11.22
N ALA A 277 -3.20 -8.85 -11.14
CA ALA A 277 -2.48 -9.18 -9.91
C ALA A 277 -2.82 -8.23 -8.74
N THR A 278 -3.13 -6.96 -9.03
CA THR A 278 -3.44 -5.97 -8.00
C THR A 278 -4.73 -6.32 -7.28
N ASP A 279 -4.71 -6.25 -5.94
CA ASP A 279 -5.87 -6.46 -5.07
C ASP A 279 -6.85 -5.28 -5.17
N ARG A 280 -7.68 -5.29 -6.21
CA ARG A 280 -8.73 -4.30 -6.46
C ARG A 280 -9.95 -4.97 -7.08
N HIS A 281 -11.12 -4.45 -6.73
CA HIS A 281 -12.36 -4.82 -7.42
C HIS A 281 -12.30 -4.48 -8.91
N ARG A 282 -12.85 -5.38 -9.73
CA ARG A 282 -13.00 -5.22 -11.18
C ARG A 282 -14.49 -5.28 -11.53
N GLN A 283 -14.85 -4.70 -12.67
CA GLN A 283 -16.20 -4.87 -13.20
C GLN A 283 -16.41 -6.35 -13.52
N SER A 284 -17.50 -6.92 -12.99
CA SER A 284 -17.84 -8.32 -13.24
C SER A 284 -18.21 -8.51 -14.71
N THR A 285 -17.87 -9.67 -15.24
CA THR A 285 -18.24 -10.10 -16.59
C THR A 285 -18.98 -11.43 -16.53
N ASP A 286 -19.98 -11.60 -17.40
CA ASP A 286 -20.67 -12.89 -17.57
C ASP A 286 -19.84 -13.84 -18.45
N HIS A 287 -18.86 -13.32 -19.19
CA HIS A 287 -18.01 -14.12 -20.06
C HIS A 287 -16.82 -14.72 -19.30
N PRO A 288 -16.42 -15.96 -19.64
CA PRO A 288 -15.25 -16.59 -19.02
C PRO A 288 -13.97 -15.81 -19.36
N ILE A 289 -13.21 -15.47 -18.32
CA ILE A 289 -11.89 -14.87 -18.42
C ILE A 289 -10.91 -15.95 -18.85
N LYS A 290 -10.21 -15.74 -19.96
CA LYS A 290 -9.33 -16.73 -20.60
C LYS A 290 -7.88 -16.53 -20.14
N PHE A 291 -7.24 -17.61 -19.74
CA PHE A 291 -5.79 -17.67 -19.51
C PHE A 291 -5.14 -18.48 -20.61
N ILE A 292 -4.39 -17.79 -21.47
CA ILE A 292 -3.74 -18.36 -22.65
C ILE A 292 -2.24 -18.45 -22.36
N LEU A 293 -1.62 -19.58 -22.67
CA LEU A 293 -0.17 -19.72 -22.54
C LEU A 293 0.54 -18.76 -23.49
N ARG A 294 1.61 -18.11 -23.03
CA ARG A 294 2.45 -17.30 -23.93
C ARG A 294 3.46 -18.10 -24.72
N ARG A 295 3.82 -19.30 -24.27
CA ARG A 295 4.64 -20.20 -25.08
C ARG A 295 3.85 -20.72 -26.29
N TYR A 296 4.51 -20.86 -27.43
CA TYR A 296 3.96 -21.52 -28.61
C TYR A 296 3.41 -22.91 -28.22
N PRO A 297 2.20 -23.31 -28.66
CA PRO A 297 1.37 -22.73 -29.73
C PRO A 297 0.28 -21.73 -29.27
N TYR A 298 0.48 -21.01 -28.15
CA TYR A 298 -0.48 -20.05 -27.61
C TYR A 298 -1.85 -20.66 -27.26
N SER A 299 -1.83 -21.85 -26.67
CA SER A 299 -3.06 -22.57 -26.36
C SER A 299 -3.78 -21.98 -25.14
N LEU A 300 -5.11 -21.98 -25.20
CA LEU A 300 -5.97 -21.69 -24.06
C LEU A 300 -5.73 -22.75 -22.97
N LYS A 301 -5.27 -22.34 -21.78
CA LYS A 301 -4.98 -23.27 -20.69
C LYS A 301 -6.17 -23.52 -19.79
N PHE A 302 -6.86 -22.45 -19.38
CA PHE A 302 -8.05 -22.52 -18.54
C PHE A 302 -8.89 -21.24 -18.65
N LYS A 303 -10.07 -21.27 -18.04
CA LYS A 303 -11.02 -20.17 -17.98
C LYS A 303 -11.50 -19.99 -16.54
N ILE A 304 -11.69 -18.75 -16.12
CA ILE A 304 -12.34 -18.42 -14.84
C ILE A 304 -13.69 -17.78 -15.14
N LYS A 305 -14.75 -18.30 -14.51
CA LYS A 305 -16.09 -17.73 -14.58
C LYS A 305 -16.43 -17.11 -13.23
N PRO A 306 -16.48 -15.78 -13.10
CA PRO A 306 -16.84 -15.14 -11.84
C PRO A 306 -18.34 -15.21 -11.54
N GLY A 307 -19.19 -15.38 -12.57
CA GLY A 307 -20.65 -15.43 -12.47
C GLY A 307 -21.23 -16.80 -12.10
N PRO A 308 -22.51 -16.85 -11.67
CA PRO A 308 -23.21 -18.10 -11.37
C PRO A 308 -23.30 -19.00 -12.60
N GLU A 309 -23.20 -20.32 -12.41
CA GLU A 309 -23.18 -21.29 -13.51
C GLU A 309 -24.44 -21.23 -14.40
N ALA A 310 -25.58 -20.82 -13.83
CA ALA A 310 -26.86 -20.68 -14.53
C ALA A 310 -27.00 -19.40 -15.38
N GLY A 311 -25.98 -18.53 -15.40
CA GLY A 311 -26.07 -17.21 -16.04
C GLY A 311 -26.93 -16.23 -15.25
N SER A 312 -26.70 -14.93 -15.45
CA SER A 312 -27.50 -13.89 -14.82
C SER A 312 -28.77 -13.64 -15.65
N MET A 313 -29.96 -13.88 -15.09
CA MET A 313 -31.22 -13.44 -15.71
C MET A 313 -31.37 -11.92 -15.71
N ASP A 314 -30.64 -11.23 -14.82
CA ASP A 314 -30.72 -9.79 -14.66
C ASP A 314 -29.41 -9.12 -15.10
N GLY A 315 -29.38 -8.66 -16.36
CA GLY A 315 -28.24 -7.97 -16.97
C GLY A 315 -28.13 -6.49 -16.58
N ARG A 316 -28.99 -5.99 -15.69
CA ARG A 316 -29.06 -4.55 -15.32
C ARG A 316 -28.27 -4.19 -14.07
N ALA A 317 -27.96 -5.14 -13.20
CA ALA A 317 -27.24 -4.87 -11.96
C ALA A 317 -25.74 -4.77 -12.21
N LYS A 318 -25.15 -3.60 -11.95
CA LYS A 318 -23.68 -3.44 -11.92
C LYS A 318 -23.11 -4.34 -10.83
N LYS A 319 -22.28 -5.29 -11.24
CA LYS A 319 -21.62 -6.28 -10.38
C LYS A 319 -20.12 -6.02 -10.37
N ILE A 320 -19.49 -6.21 -9.22
CA ILE A 320 -18.04 -6.16 -9.08
C ILE A 320 -17.51 -7.54 -8.67
N SER A 321 -16.29 -7.85 -9.11
CA SER A 321 -15.60 -9.10 -8.77
C SER A 321 -14.24 -8.78 -8.16
N SER A 322 -13.88 -9.48 -7.08
CA SER A 322 -12.50 -9.60 -6.60
C SER A 322 -12.02 -11.02 -6.78
N PHE A 323 -10.70 -11.18 -6.92
CA PHE A 323 -10.06 -12.45 -7.16
C PHE A 323 -8.91 -12.65 -6.19
N LEU A 324 -8.88 -13.79 -5.52
CA LEU A 324 -7.82 -14.18 -4.60
C LEU A 324 -7.20 -15.46 -5.11
N PHE A 325 -5.97 -15.39 -5.61
CA PHE A 325 -5.23 -16.55 -6.06
C PHE A 325 -4.25 -16.99 -4.98
N HIS A 326 -4.24 -18.29 -4.72
CA HIS A 326 -3.25 -18.86 -3.84
C HIS A 326 -1.86 -18.76 -4.49
N PRO A 327 -0.80 -18.39 -3.73
CA PRO A 327 0.54 -18.19 -4.29
C PRO A 327 1.16 -19.48 -4.85
N ILE A 328 0.87 -20.63 -4.24
CA ILE A 328 1.49 -21.93 -4.57
C ILE A 328 0.48 -22.95 -5.09
N LEU A 329 -0.58 -23.22 -4.34
CA LEU A 329 -1.62 -24.18 -4.70
C LEU A 329 -2.42 -23.72 -5.93
N PRO A 330 -2.93 -24.66 -6.75
CA PRO A 330 -3.74 -24.37 -7.92
C PRO A 330 -5.20 -24.04 -7.53
N LEU A 331 -5.34 -23.02 -6.68
CA LEU A 331 -6.58 -22.59 -6.04
C LEU A 331 -6.77 -21.09 -6.26
N ALA A 332 -7.97 -20.69 -6.66
CA ALA A 332 -8.39 -19.30 -6.73
C ALA A 332 -9.82 -19.15 -6.23
N LEU A 333 -10.11 -18.02 -5.61
CA LEU A 333 -11.45 -17.61 -5.21
C LEU A 333 -11.87 -16.42 -6.07
N SER A 334 -13.10 -16.43 -6.54
CA SER A 334 -13.73 -15.23 -7.09
C SER A 334 -14.91 -14.84 -6.22
N VAL A 335 -14.92 -13.61 -5.73
CA VAL A 335 -16.01 -13.07 -4.92
C VAL A 335 -16.74 -12.04 -5.76
N GLN A 336 -18.02 -12.29 -6.04
CA GLN A 336 -18.88 -11.38 -6.76
C GLN A 336 -19.82 -10.67 -5.79
N GLN A 337 -19.87 -9.35 -5.88
CA GLN A 337 -20.75 -8.51 -5.09
C GLN A 337 -21.70 -7.74 -6.01
N THR A 338 -22.98 -7.75 -5.67
CA THR A 338 -24.00 -6.92 -6.32
C THR A 338 -24.18 -5.66 -5.47
N LEU A 339 -24.24 -4.49 -6.10
CA LEU A 339 -24.39 -3.22 -5.38
C LEU A 339 -25.73 -3.08 -4.63
N PHE A 340 -26.69 -3.98 -4.87
CA PHE A 340 -28.01 -3.97 -4.26
C PHE A 340 -28.26 -5.29 -3.53
N LEU A 341 -28.22 -5.28 -2.19
CA LEU A 341 -28.79 -6.20 -1.17
C LEU A 341 -28.75 -7.74 -1.42
N GLN A 342 -28.11 -8.23 -2.46
CA GLN A 342 -27.98 -9.65 -2.75
C GLN A 342 -26.74 -10.22 -2.05
N PRO A 343 -26.81 -11.46 -1.57
CA PRO A 343 -25.68 -12.12 -0.94
C PRO A 343 -24.51 -12.20 -1.92
N SER A 344 -23.29 -12.02 -1.42
CA SER A 344 -22.08 -12.20 -2.23
C SER A 344 -21.97 -13.65 -2.69
N VAL A 345 -21.70 -13.86 -3.98
CA VAL A 345 -21.44 -15.19 -4.53
C VAL A 345 -19.94 -15.44 -4.49
N VAL A 346 -19.54 -16.54 -3.85
CA VAL A 346 -18.14 -16.97 -3.76
C VAL A 346 -17.98 -18.25 -4.57
N ASN A 347 -17.12 -18.22 -5.59
CA ASN A 347 -16.78 -19.41 -6.35
C ASN A 347 -15.35 -19.85 -6.03
N ILE A 348 -15.18 -21.16 -5.85
CA ILE A 348 -13.88 -21.80 -5.62
C ILE A 348 -13.44 -22.45 -6.93
N HIS A 349 -12.35 -21.96 -7.49
CA HIS A 349 -11.72 -22.49 -8.69
C HIS A 349 -10.51 -23.31 -8.27
N PHE A 350 -10.53 -24.61 -8.54
CA PHE A 350 -9.39 -25.47 -8.28
C PHE A 350 -9.08 -26.32 -9.50
N ARG A 351 -7.80 -26.53 -9.75
CA ARG A 351 -7.35 -27.45 -10.80
C ARG A 351 -6.91 -28.76 -10.15
N ARG A 352 -7.58 -29.85 -10.52
CA ARG A 352 -7.20 -31.21 -10.15
C ARG A 352 -5.90 -31.63 -10.83
#